data_AF-A0A3D4NZ16-F1
#
_entry.id   AF-A0A3D4NZ16-F1
#
_cell.length_a   1.000
_cell.length_b   1.000
_cell.length_c   1.000
_cell.angle_alpha   90.00
_cell.angle_beta   90.00
_cell.angle_gamma   90.00
#
_symmetry.space_group_name_H-M   'P 1'
#
loop_
_entity.id
_entity.type
_entity.pdbx_description
1 polymer ?
#
loop_
_entity_poly.entity_id
_entity_poly.type
_entity_poly.pdbx_seq_one_letter_code
_entity_poly.pdbx_strand_id
1 'polypeptide(L)'
;MAIVRHSKTHQELFMGRTTKTLTVSIPPQTYEEIERLARLERKTKSELFRDMVKLYEDHLDEERWKRLRRIGRATAKKYRLSSEHDIEKLVQEARGIRD
;
A
#
# COMPACT_ATOMS: atom_id res chain seq x y z
N MET A 1 -6.08 -23.93 -6.01
CA MET A 1 -4.86 -24.44 -5.34
C MET A 1 -3.66 -23.84 -6.07
N ALA A 2 -3.11 -22.73 -5.58
CA ALA A 2 -1.98 -22.03 -6.22
C ALA A 2 -0.70 -22.40 -5.47
N ILE A 3 0.20 -23.12 -6.14
CA ILE A 3 1.50 -23.49 -5.59
C ILE A 3 2.45 -22.33 -5.86
N VAL A 4 2.68 -21.49 -4.85
CA VAL A 4 3.73 -20.46 -4.92
C VAL A 4 5.07 -21.13 -4.61
N ARG A 5 5.80 -21.53 -5.66
CA ARG A 5 7.20 -21.98 -5.51
C ARG A 5 8.08 -20.78 -5.18
N HIS A 6 8.45 -20.64 -3.92
CA HIS A 6 9.56 -19.78 -3.49
C HIS A 6 10.86 -20.59 -3.55
N SER A 7 11.61 -20.52 -4.65
CA SER A 7 12.99 -21.03 -4.68
C SER A 7 13.94 -20.01 -4.07
N LYS A 8 14.33 -20.24 -2.82
CA LYS A 8 15.47 -19.58 -2.18
C LYS A 8 16.77 -20.25 -2.66
N THR A 9 17.54 -19.61 -3.54
CA THR A 9 18.99 -19.82 -3.63
C THR A 9 19.65 -18.67 -4.39
N HIS A 10 20.83 -18.26 -3.93
CA HIS A 10 21.71 -17.17 -4.40
C HIS A 10 21.38 -15.76 -3.89
N GLN A 11 21.71 -15.53 -2.61
CA GLN A 11 22.41 -14.31 -2.25
C GLN A 11 23.91 -14.60 -2.36
N GLU A 12 24.58 -13.99 -3.34
CA GLU A 12 25.96 -13.48 -3.24
C GLU A 12 26.37 -12.84 -4.58
N LEU A 13 26.86 -11.60 -4.51
CA LEU A 13 27.40 -10.76 -5.59
C LEU A 13 26.48 -10.44 -6.79
N PHE A 14 25.71 -9.36 -6.71
CA PHE A 14 25.36 -8.59 -7.91
C PHE A 14 25.32 -7.09 -7.61
N MET A 15 26.42 -6.39 -7.89
CA MET A 15 26.34 -5.01 -8.37
C MET A 15 25.81 -4.99 -9.82
N GLY A 16 24.64 -5.56 -10.08
CA GLY A 16 24.13 -5.71 -11.45
C GLY A 16 22.73 -6.32 -11.52
N ARG A 17 21.79 -5.55 -12.11
CA ARG A 17 20.33 -5.74 -12.25
C ARG A 17 19.52 -5.22 -11.05
N THR A 18 18.78 -4.13 -11.30
CA THR A 18 17.79 -3.52 -10.38
C THR A 18 16.42 -4.21 -10.42
N THR A 19 16.29 -5.35 -11.10
CA THR A 19 15.01 -6.02 -11.36
C THR A 19 15.10 -7.52 -11.10
N LYS A 20 13.99 -8.10 -10.61
CA LYS A 20 13.78 -9.55 -10.46
C LYS A 20 12.58 -10.00 -11.31
N THR A 21 12.65 -11.21 -11.85
CA THR A 21 11.57 -11.78 -12.67
C THR A 21 10.47 -12.36 -11.79
N LEU A 22 9.22 -12.06 -12.14
CA LEU A 22 8.01 -12.64 -11.55
C LEU A 22 7.21 -13.35 -12.64
N THR A 23 6.88 -14.62 -12.42
CA THR A 23 6.02 -15.41 -13.33
C THR A 23 4.66 -15.61 -12.67
N VAL A 24 3.59 -15.24 -13.37
CA VAL A 24 2.21 -15.41 -12.91
C VAL A 24 1.36 -16.02 -14.03
N SER A 25 0.37 -16.82 -13.64
CA SER A 25 -0.66 -17.30 -14.55
C SER A 25 -1.94 -16.49 -14.31
N ILE A 26 -2.52 -15.97 -15.39
CA ILE A 26 -3.74 -15.16 -15.37
C ILE A 26 -4.74 -15.68 -16.41
N PRO A 27 -6.05 -15.43 -16.25
CA PRO A 27 -7.04 -15.80 -17.25
C PRO A 27 -6.71 -15.20 -18.63
N PRO A 28 -6.97 -15.92 -19.75
CA PRO A 28 -6.65 -15.43 -21.10
C PRO A 28 -7.23 -14.05 -21.41
N GLN A 29 -8.49 -13.81 -21.00
CA GLN A 29 -9.16 -12.52 -21.17
C GLN A 29 -8.42 -11.37 -20.46
N THR A 30 -7.90 -11.63 -19.25
CA THR A 30 -7.11 -10.64 -18.51
C THR A 30 -5.77 -10.36 -19.19
N TYR A 31 -5.15 -11.39 -19.77
CA TYR A 31 -3.91 -11.22 -20.54
C TYR A 31 -4.13 -10.31 -21.76
N GLU A 32 -5.19 -10.57 -22.54
CA GLU A 32 -5.55 -9.77 -23.71
C GLU A 32 -5.80 -8.29 -23.34
N GLU A 33 -6.47 -8.06 -22.21
CA GLU A 33 -6.73 -6.71 -21.71
C GLU A 33 -5.43 -6.00 -21.30
N ILE A 34 -4.51 -6.68 -20.61
CA ILE A 34 -3.18 -6.14 -20.29
C ILE A 34 -2.41 -5.81 -21.58
N GLU A 35 -2.47 -6.66 -22.61
CA GLU A 35 -1.83 -6.37 -23.89
C GLU A 35 -2.44 -5.15 -24.58
N ARG A 36 -3.77 -5.01 -24.54
CA ARG A 36 -4.48 -3.87 -25.12
C ARG A 36 -4.11 -2.57 -24.41
N LEU A 37 -4.11 -2.56 -23.07
CA LEU A 37 -3.76 -1.40 -22.26
C LEU A 37 -2.30 -0.99 -22.46
N ALA A 38 -1.37 -1.96 -22.47
CA ALA A 38 0.04 -1.68 -22.69
C ALA A 38 0.28 -1.03 -24.05
N ARG A 39 -0.40 -1.51 -25.12
CA ARG A 39 -0.34 -0.89 -26.46
C ARG A 39 -0.93 0.52 -26.47
N LEU A 40 -2.09 0.71 -25.85
CA LEU A 40 -2.76 2.01 -25.79
C LEU A 40 -1.89 3.08 -25.12
N GLU A 41 -1.20 2.71 -24.03
CA GLU A 41 -0.31 3.59 -23.29
C GLU A 41 1.12 3.65 -23.83
N ARG A 42 1.42 2.93 -24.93
CA ARG A 42 2.78 2.78 -25.49
C ARG A 42 3.82 2.31 -24.46
N LYS A 43 3.43 1.35 -23.64
CA LYS A 43 4.26 0.75 -22.58
C LYS A 43 4.52 -0.73 -22.86
N THR A 44 5.62 -1.25 -22.31
CA THR A 44 5.81 -2.69 -22.15
C THR A 44 4.89 -3.23 -21.05
N LYS A 45 4.59 -4.54 -21.07
CA LYS A 45 3.75 -5.18 -20.04
C LYS A 45 4.34 -5.02 -18.63
N SER A 46 5.68 -5.09 -18.53
CA SER A 46 6.39 -4.91 -17.26
C SER A 46 6.32 -3.46 -16.75
N GLU A 47 6.29 -2.46 -17.63
CA GLU A 47 6.06 -1.06 -17.23
C GLU A 47 4.64 -0.85 -16.74
N LEU A 48 3.65 -1.28 -17.53
CA LEU A 48 2.24 -1.22 -17.13
C LEU A 48 2.01 -1.92 -15.78
N PHE A 49 2.59 -3.11 -15.59
CA PHE A 49 2.46 -3.85 -14.34
C PHE A 49 3.02 -3.08 -13.14
N ARG A 50 4.16 -2.39 -13.28
CA ARG A 50 4.71 -1.55 -12.21
C ARG A 50 3.81 -0.37 -11.89
N ASP A 51 3.18 0.24 -12.89
CA ASP A 51 2.23 1.34 -12.67
C ASP A 51 0.95 0.85 -11.99
N MET A 52 0.44 -0.33 -12.38
CA MET A 52 -0.70 -0.97 -11.72
C MET A 52 -0.43 -1.28 -10.24
N VAL A 53 0.80 -1.71 -9.90
CA VAL A 53 1.20 -1.93 -8.50
C VAL A 53 1.13 -0.64 -7.70
N LYS A 54 1.66 0.48 -8.23
CA LYS A 54 1.59 1.79 -7.56
C LYS A 54 0.15 2.25 -7.36
N LEU A 55 -0.70 2.12 -8.38
CA LEU A 55 -2.11 2.45 -8.27
C LEU A 55 -2.83 1.63 -7.19
N TYR A 56 -2.45 0.36 -7.04
CA TYR A 56 -3.00 -0.48 -5.99
C TYR A 56 -2.50 -0.09 -4.59
N GLU A 57 -1.22 0.26 -4.45
CA GLU A 57 -0.67 0.80 -3.19
C GLU A 57 -1.38 2.10 -2.77
N ASP A 58 -1.53 3.04 -3.69
CA ASP A 58 -2.23 4.30 -3.45
C ASP A 58 -3.68 4.07 -3.00
N HIS A 59 -4.37 3.11 -3.64
CA HIS A 59 -5.73 2.72 -3.26
C HIS A 59 -5.78 2.16 -1.82
N LEU A 60 -4.85 1.27 -1.46
CA LEU A 60 -4.79 0.71 -0.10
C LEU A 60 -4.50 1.78 0.95
N ASP A 61 -3.62 2.72 0.65
CA ASP A 61 -3.31 3.84 1.54
C ASP A 61 -4.51 4.77 1.72
N GLU A 62 -5.26 5.06 0.65
CA GLU A 62 -6.48 5.85 0.73
C GLU A 62 -7.52 5.19 1.65
N GLU A 63 -7.75 3.89 1.49
CA GLU A 63 -8.68 3.12 2.32
C GLU A 63 -8.22 3.05 3.79
N ARG A 64 -6.90 2.92 4.02
CA ARG A 64 -6.32 3.01 5.36
C ARG A 64 -6.58 4.38 5.99
N TRP A 65 -6.34 5.46 5.25
CA TRP A 65 -6.58 6.82 5.74
C TRP A 65 -8.04 7.09 6.04
N LYS A 66 -8.97 6.65 5.17
CA LYS A 66 -10.42 6.72 5.42
C LYS A 66 -10.80 6.02 6.71
N ARG A 67 -10.27 4.80 6.94
CA ARG A 67 -10.49 4.04 8.18
C ARG A 67 -9.97 4.79 9.41
N LEU A 68 -8.72 5.27 9.37
CA LEU A 68 -8.12 6.01 10.47
C LEU A 68 -8.90 7.28 10.80
N ARG A 69 -9.31 8.07 9.80
CA ARG A 69 -10.13 9.27 10.01
C ARG A 69 -11.49 8.93 10.63
N ARG A 70 -12.13 7.84 10.19
CA ARG A 70 -13.41 7.41 10.77
C ARG A 70 -13.26 7.08 12.26
N ILE A 71 -12.23 6.29 12.61
CA ILE A 71 -11.94 5.93 14.01
C ILE A 71 -11.59 7.19 14.81
N GLY A 72 -10.69 8.03 14.29
CA GLY A 72 -10.27 9.28 14.93
C GLY A 72 -11.44 10.22 15.23
N ARG A 73 -12.36 10.41 14.26
CA ARG A 73 -13.59 11.21 14.49
C ARG A 73 -14.48 10.62 15.57
N ALA A 74 -14.67 9.31 15.58
CA ALA A 74 -15.46 8.63 16.61
C ALA A 74 -14.83 8.79 18.00
N THR A 75 -13.51 8.65 18.09
CA THR A 75 -12.74 8.85 19.32
C THR A 75 -12.82 10.30 19.78
N ALA A 76 -12.56 11.28 18.91
CA ALA A 76 -12.66 12.69 19.23
C ALA A 76 -14.06 13.06 19.75
N LYS A 77 -15.12 12.55 19.11
CA LYS A 77 -16.49 12.74 19.60
C LYS A 77 -16.73 12.10 20.97
N LYS A 78 -16.24 10.88 21.19
CA LYS A 78 -16.36 10.16 22.48
C LYS A 78 -15.70 10.93 23.62
N TYR A 79 -14.52 11.51 23.38
CA TYR A 79 -13.74 12.25 24.37
C TYR A 79 -13.97 13.78 24.31
N ARG A 80 -14.91 14.24 23.49
CA ARG A 80 -15.24 15.67 23.28
C ARG A 80 -14.03 16.54 22.92
N LEU A 81 -13.11 15.97 22.14
CA LEU A 81 -11.92 16.66 21.66
C LEU A 81 -12.30 17.51 20.46
N SER A 82 -12.07 18.81 20.58
CA SER A 82 -12.41 19.81 19.56
C SER A 82 -11.19 20.59 19.08
N SER A 83 -10.10 20.53 19.84
CA SER A 83 -8.85 21.24 19.57
C SER A 83 -7.63 20.38 19.89
N GLU A 84 -6.47 20.79 19.40
CA GLU A 84 -5.18 20.19 19.74
C GLU A 84 -4.85 20.36 21.23
N HIS A 85 -5.26 21.49 21.84
CA HIS A 85 -5.12 21.73 23.28
C HIS A 85 -5.85 20.69 24.14
N ASP A 86 -7.02 20.22 23.70
CA ASP A 86 -7.76 19.16 24.41
C ASP A 86 -6.97 17.84 24.43
N ILE A 87 -6.19 17.59 23.37
CA ILE A 87 -5.33 16.40 23.25
C ILE A 87 -4.11 16.56 24.16
N GLU A 88 -3.48 17.73 24.15
CA GLU A 88 -2.30 18.02 24.98
C GLU A 88 -2.61 17.83 26.47
N LYS A 89 -3.74 18.38 26.94
CA LYS A 89 -4.21 18.15 28.32
C LYS A 89 -4.37 16.68 28.64
N LEU A 90 -5.04 15.92 27.76
CA LEU A 90 -5.23 14.48 27.94
C LEU A 90 -3.91 13.71 28.00
N VAL A 91 -2.92 14.10 27.19
CA VAL A 91 -1.58 13.50 27.20
C VAL A 91 -0.80 13.87 28.46
N GLN A 92 -0.86 15.13 28.91
CA GLN A 92 -0.24 15.59 30.16
C GLN A 92 -0.83 14.87 31.37
N GLU A 93 -2.16 14.80 31.46
CA GLU A 93 -2.90 14.05 32.48
C GLU A 93 -2.47 12.58 32.50
N ALA A 94 -2.41 11.91 31.33
CA ALA A 94 -2.01 10.52 31.22
C ALA A 94 -0.54 10.27 31.59
N ARG A 95 0.34 11.25 31.34
CA ARG A 95 1.77 11.19 31.70
C ARG A 95 2.03 11.57 33.16
N GLY A 96 1.02 12.05 33.89
CA GLY A 96 1.15 12.49 35.29
C GLY A 96 1.99 13.75 35.46
N ILE A 97 2.20 14.52 34.38
CA ILE A 97 2.92 15.79 34.43
C ILE A 97 1.90 16.85 34.88
N ARG A 98 2.10 17.39 36.08
CA ARG A 98 1.38 18.56 36.57
C ARG A 98 2.33 19.76 36.45
N ASP A 99 1.87 20.83 35.81
CA ASP A 99 2.53 22.14 35.89
C ASP A 99 2.53 22.67 37.34
#